data_AF-A0A978UVL3-F1
#
_entry.id   AF-A0A978UVL3-F1
#
_cell.length_a   1.000
_cell.length_b   1.000
_cell.length_c   1.000
_cell.angle_alpha   90.00
_cell.angle_beta   90.00
_cell.angle_gamma   90.00
#
_symmetry.space_group_name_H-M   'P 1'
#
loop_
_entity.id
_entity.type
_entity.pdbx_description
1 polymer ?
#
loop_
_entity_poly.entity_id
_entity_poly.type
_entity_poly.pdbx_seq_one_letter_code
_entity_poly.pdbx_strand_id
1 'polypeptide(L)'
;MKYWWINLVTVLIVLAGSGEAQLAENFYRSTCPNVEAIVQQAVSTKFSQTFVTIPATLRLFFHDCFVEGCDASVLIASPNGDAEKDSSDNISLAGDGFDTVVQAKQAVEAQCPGVVSCADILALAARDVVVLTGGPAFNVELGRRDGLVSQASRVAGNLPEPNFNLNQLTSMFAKHGLSLTDLIALSGAHTLGFSHCDRFSDRIYSSPVDPTLDSDYVNQLKGMCPRDVDPSIAINMDPETPRTFDNVYYQNLVAGKGLFTSDQVLFTNSQSQPTVTDFANNPGDFNGAFITAMRKLGRVGRAGGQLVEGFYESSCPNVEDIVKKAVTAKYMETNISGPAILRAFFHDCFVEGCDASILIASANGDSERDAEANLSLRREGFDTVNRSKIAVENECPGVVSCADILALAARDAVVLTGGPTFDVELGRHDGLISQASRVAENIPDSFFNLYQLKTIFDKKS
;
A
#
# COMPACT_ATOMS: atom_id res chain seq x y z
N MET A 1 -46.86 -39.56 30.47
CA MET A 1 -45.41 -39.76 30.65
C MET A 1 -44.78 -40.04 29.30
N LYS A 2 -43.86 -39.17 28.89
CA LYS A 2 -42.77 -39.33 27.90
C LYS A 2 -43.14 -39.69 26.45
N TYR A 3 -43.10 -38.65 25.61
CA TYR A 3 -43.01 -38.69 24.16
C TYR A 3 -41.68 -39.31 23.69
N TRP A 4 -41.75 -40.14 22.66
CA TRP A 4 -40.59 -40.74 21.96
C TRP A 4 -40.63 -40.27 20.51
N TRP A 5 -39.86 -39.24 20.18
CA TRP A 5 -39.58 -38.84 18.79
C TRP A 5 -38.08 -38.54 18.71
N ILE A 6 -37.35 -39.43 18.04
CA ILE A 6 -35.93 -39.28 17.71
C ILE A 6 -35.86 -38.29 16.54
N ASN A 7 -35.20 -37.15 16.76
CA ASN A 7 -34.88 -36.18 15.72
C ASN A 7 -33.73 -36.72 14.86
N LEU A 8 -34.00 -36.90 13.58
CA LEU A 8 -33.00 -37.07 12.53
C LEU A 8 -32.46 -35.66 12.22
N VAL A 9 -31.26 -35.33 12.71
CA VAL A 9 -30.58 -34.09 12.35
C VAL A 9 -29.82 -34.32 11.06
N THR A 10 -30.35 -33.80 9.96
CA THR A 10 -29.68 -33.73 8.67
C THR A 10 -28.59 -32.66 8.76
N VAL A 11 -27.31 -33.04 8.66
CA VAL A 11 -26.19 -32.10 8.57
C VAL A 11 -26.15 -31.53 7.15
N LEU A 12 -26.67 -30.32 6.98
CA LEU A 12 -26.44 -29.49 5.79
C LEU A 12 -25.05 -28.86 5.92
N ILE A 13 -24.07 -29.38 5.19
CA ILE A 13 -22.78 -28.72 4.98
C ILE A 13 -23.07 -27.53 4.07
N VAL A 14 -23.20 -26.34 4.66
CA VAL A 14 -23.13 -25.08 3.91
C VAL A 14 -21.65 -24.85 3.64
N LEU A 15 -21.23 -25.09 2.39
CA LEU A 15 -19.97 -24.57 1.86
C LEU A 15 -20.13 -23.05 1.77
N ALA A 16 -19.87 -22.35 2.87
CA ALA A 16 -19.62 -20.92 2.84
C ALA A 16 -18.18 -20.75 2.34
N GLY A 17 -18.03 -20.48 1.05
CA GLY A 17 -16.77 -19.96 0.54
C GLY A 17 -16.52 -18.60 1.18
N SER A 18 -15.41 -18.45 1.89
CA SER A 18 -14.83 -17.16 2.24
C SER A 18 -14.50 -16.45 0.93
N GLY A 19 -15.37 -15.54 0.50
CA GLY A 19 -15.08 -14.67 -0.62
C GLY A 19 -14.32 -13.46 -0.10
N GLU A 20 -13.00 -13.47 -0.21
CA GLU A 20 -12.27 -12.20 -0.12
C GLU A 20 -12.84 -11.28 -1.21
N ALA A 21 -13.28 -10.07 -0.84
CA ALA A 21 -13.81 -9.12 -1.81
C ALA A 21 -12.66 -8.67 -2.72
N GLN A 22 -12.41 -9.41 -3.80
CA GLN A 22 -11.38 -9.11 -4.78
C GLN A 22 -11.65 -7.75 -5.44
N LEU A 23 -10.60 -6.94 -5.62
CA LEU A 23 -10.75 -5.72 -6.43
C LEU A 23 -11.17 -6.11 -7.84
N ALA A 24 -12.14 -5.41 -8.40
CA ALA A 24 -12.70 -5.73 -9.70
C ALA A 24 -12.97 -4.47 -10.51
N GLU A 25 -12.70 -4.51 -11.81
CA GLU A 25 -12.94 -3.39 -12.73
C GLU A 25 -14.42 -2.99 -12.80
N ASN A 26 -15.32 -3.90 -12.45
CA ASN A 26 -16.77 -3.72 -12.51
C ASN A 26 -17.45 -3.82 -11.13
N PHE A 27 -16.71 -3.57 -10.04
CA PHE A 27 -17.18 -3.75 -8.66
C PHE A 27 -18.54 -3.07 -8.39
N TYR A 28 -18.72 -1.82 -8.86
CA TYR A 28 -19.95 -1.04 -8.65
C TYR A 28 -21.00 -1.20 -9.75
N ARG A 29 -20.83 -2.13 -10.71
CA ARG A 29 -21.70 -2.19 -11.91
C ARG A 29 -23.20 -2.30 -11.59
N SER A 30 -23.58 -2.97 -10.50
CA SER A 30 -24.99 -3.12 -10.09
C SER A 30 -25.45 -2.08 -9.05
N THR A 31 -24.53 -1.46 -8.33
CA THR A 31 -24.83 -0.58 -7.18
C THR A 31 -24.65 0.91 -7.50
N CYS A 32 -23.68 1.24 -8.36
CA CYS A 32 -23.45 2.59 -8.88
C CYS A 32 -22.90 2.52 -10.32
N PRO A 33 -23.75 2.17 -11.32
CA PRO A 33 -23.30 1.89 -12.69
C PRO A 33 -22.60 3.06 -13.40
N ASN A 34 -22.84 4.30 -12.96
CA ASN A 34 -22.26 5.50 -13.56
C ASN A 34 -21.04 6.06 -12.80
N VAL A 35 -20.52 5.35 -11.79
CA VAL A 35 -19.47 5.89 -10.89
C VAL A 35 -18.27 6.46 -11.63
N GLU A 36 -17.72 5.77 -12.64
CA GLU A 36 -16.57 6.25 -13.40
C GLU A 36 -16.86 7.56 -14.13
N ALA A 37 -18.04 7.67 -14.77
CA ALA A 37 -18.42 8.88 -15.50
C ALA A 37 -18.66 10.07 -14.54
N ILE A 38 -19.20 9.81 -13.35
CA ILE A 38 -19.41 10.85 -12.33
C ILE A 38 -18.07 11.39 -11.82
N VAL A 39 -17.14 10.50 -11.47
CA VAL A 39 -15.80 10.89 -11.00
C VAL A 39 -15.05 11.63 -12.12
N GLN A 40 -15.02 11.09 -13.33
CA GLN A 40 -14.36 11.73 -14.48
C GLN A 40 -14.90 13.15 -14.74
N GLN A 41 -16.21 13.35 -14.66
CA GLN A 41 -16.82 14.66 -14.84
C GLN A 41 -16.38 15.63 -13.73
N ALA A 42 -16.38 15.18 -12.46
CA ALA A 42 -15.94 16.00 -11.34
C ALA A 42 -14.46 16.40 -11.47
N VAL A 43 -13.58 15.46 -11.82
CA VAL A 43 -12.15 15.73 -12.05
C VAL A 43 -11.96 16.70 -13.21
N SER A 44 -12.66 16.51 -14.32
CA SER A 44 -12.59 17.41 -15.49
C SER A 44 -13.03 18.83 -15.14
N THR A 45 -14.10 18.96 -14.34
CA THR A 45 -14.56 20.26 -13.83
C THR A 45 -13.53 20.91 -12.93
N LYS A 46 -12.91 20.17 -12.00
CA LYS A 46 -11.88 20.71 -11.10
C LYS A 46 -10.61 21.09 -11.88
N PHE A 47 -10.19 20.28 -12.85
CA PHE A 47 -9.08 20.59 -13.75
C PHE A 47 -9.29 21.88 -14.54
N SER A 48 -10.52 22.17 -14.98
CA SER A 48 -10.84 23.43 -15.68
C SER A 48 -10.62 24.69 -14.82
N GLN A 49 -10.55 24.53 -13.49
CA GLN A 49 -10.30 25.62 -12.56
C GLN A 49 -8.80 25.87 -12.36
N THR A 50 -8.00 24.80 -12.32
CA THR A 50 -6.55 24.90 -12.12
C THR A 50 -5.81 23.65 -12.60
N PHE A 51 -4.64 23.85 -13.20
CA PHE A 51 -3.75 22.75 -13.58
C PHE A 51 -3.24 21.97 -12.36
N VAL A 52 -3.15 22.63 -11.18
CA VAL A 52 -2.63 22.02 -9.94
C VAL A 52 -3.39 20.75 -9.55
N THR A 53 -4.66 20.65 -9.92
CA THR A 53 -5.48 19.43 -9.79
C THR A 53 -4.76 18.17 -10.26
N ILE A 54 -4.01 18.24 -11.36
CA ILE A 54 -3.34 17.09 -11.95
C ILE A 54 -2.24 16.53 -11.04
N PRO A 55 -1.11 17.24 -10.81
CA PRO A 55 -0.05 16.71 -9.97
C PRO A 55 -0.48 16.54 -8.51
N ALA A 56 -1.41 17.37 -8.01
CA ALA A 56 -1.88 17.25 -6.63
C ALA A 56 -2.64 15.95 -6.39
N THR A 57 -3.56 15.57 -7.29
CA THR A 57 -4.35 14.34 -7.15
C THR A 57 -3.48 13.10 -7.34
N LEU A 58 -2.58 13.12 -8.32
CA LEU A 58 -1.69 12.00 -8.60
C LEU A 58 -0.72 11.74 -7.43
N ARG A 59 -0.13 12.80 -6.88
CA ARG A 59 0.71 12.73 -5.69
C ARG A 59 -0.07 12.28 -4.46
N LEU A 60 -1.30 12.78 -4.27
CA LEU A 60 -2.15 12.39 -3.16
C LEU A 60 -2.45 10.88 -3.16
N PHE A 61 -2.74 10.30 -4.33
CA PHE A 61 -2.95 8.85 -4.44
C PHE A 61 -1.70 8.05 -4.10
N PHE A 62 -0.52 8.46 -4.57
CA PHE A 62 0.73 7.80 -4.20
C PHE A 62 0.98 7.86 -2.69
N HIS A 63 0.78 9.03 -2.09
CA HIS A 63 1.00 9.25 -0.66
C HIS A 63 0.02 8.45 0.21
N ASP A 64 -1.24 8.31 -0.21
CA ASP A 64 -2.21 7.42 0.44
C ASP A 64 -1.70 5.97 0.44
N CYS A 65 -1.39 5.46 -0.75
CA CYS A 65 -0.99 4.07 -0.95
C CYS A 65 0.27 3.64 -0.19
N PHE A 66 1.23 4.55 0.03
CA PHE A 66 2.52 4.21 0.62
C PHE A 66 2.57 4.23 2.15
N VAL A 67 1.54 4.75 2.84
CA VAL A 67 1.54 4.85 4.30
C VAL A 67 0.84 3.65 4.93
N GLU A 68 -0.49 3.62 4.89
CA GLU A 68 -1.30 2.48 5.40
C GLU A 68 -1.92 1.65 4.27
N GLY A 69 -1.82 2.11 3.03
CA GLY A 69 -2.42 1.47 1.86
C GLY A 69 -3.35 2.40 1.12
N CYS A 70 -3.82 1.96 -0.05
CA CYS A 70 -4.75 2.75 -0.85
C CYS A 70 -6.15 2.71 -0.24
N ASP A 71 -6.34 3.35 0.91
CA ASP A 71 -7.54 3.29 1.73
C ASP A 71 -8.12 4.68 2.05
N ALA A 72 -7.61 5.74 1.42
CA ALA A 72 -8.02 7.12 1.67
C ALA A 72 -7.84 7.61 3.12
N SER A 73 -7.03 6.93 3.94
CA SER A 73 -6.66 7.36 5.30
C SER A 73 -5.99 8.73 5.31
N VAL A 74 -5.29 9.11 4.23
CA VAL A 74 -4.69 10.44 4.09
C VAL A 74 -5.75 11.57 4.06
N LEU A 75 -7.00 11.28 3.67
CA LEU A 75 -8.08 12.28 3.59
C LEU A 75 -8.67 12.61 4.96
N ILE A 76 -8.44 11.75 5.96
CA ILE A 76 -8.99 11.91 7.31
C ILE A 76 -8.38 13.15 7.98
N ALA A 77 -9.23 13.92 8.65
CA ALA A 77 -8.82 15.07 9.45
C ALA A 77 -8.89 14.71 10.93
N SER A 78 -7.85 15.06 11.69
CA SER A 78 -7.88 14.99 13.15
C SER A 78 -8.07 16.38 13.77
N PRO A 79 -8.94 16.53 14.78
CA PRO A 79 -9.05 17.76 15.56
C PRO A 79 -7.74 18.19 16.25
N ASN A 80 -6.85 17.23 16.51
CA ASN A 80 -5.57 17.48 17.20
C ASN A 80 -4.43 17.84 16.24
N GLY A 81 -4.67 17.78 14.92
CA GLY A 81 -3.62 18.00 13.91
C GLY A 81 -2.55 16.92 13.89
N ASP A 82 -2.94 15.67 14.16
CA ASP A 82 -2.08 14.49 14.21
C ASP A 82 -2.46 13.41 13.20
N ALA A 83 -3.24 13.75 12.16
CA ALA A 83 -3.58 12.84 11.06
C ALA A 83 -2.43 12.76 10.02
N GLU A 84 -2.49 11.80 9.10
CA GLU A 84 -1.43 11.60 8.09
C GLU A 84 -1.15 12.85 7.27
N LYS A 85 -2.18 13.58 6.86
CA LYS A 85 -2.02 14.83 6.09
C LYS A 85 -1.32 15.96 6.86
N ASP A 86 -1.25 15.85 8.19
CA ASP A 86 -0.60 16.83 9.07
C ASP A 86 0.89 16.50 9.30
N SER A 87 1.41 15.40 8.73
CA SER A 87 2.83 15.04 8.81
C SER A 87 3.73 16.02 8.05
N SER A 88 5.02 16.06 8.37
CA SER A 88 6.02 16.91 7.70
C SER A 88 6.10 16.68 6.19
N ASP A 89 5.83 15.45 5.76
CA ASP A 89 5.99 15.03 4.37
C ASP A 89 4.71 15.32 3.58
N ASN A 90 3.56 15.27 4.27
CA ASN A 90 2.24 15.47 3.69
C ASN A 90 1.73 16.92 3.79
N ILE A 91 2.30 17.77 4.64
CA ILE A 91 1.89 19.19 4.72
C ILE A 91 2.05 19.94 3.39
N SER A 92 2.92 19.41 2.52
CA SER A 92 3.16 19.93 1.17
C SER A 92 2.19 19.39 0.11
N LEU A 93 1.28 18.47 0.45
CA LEU A 93 0.23 18.02 -0.45
C LEU A 93 -0.72 19.19 -0.73
N ALA A 94 -0.90 19.52 -2.00
CA ALA A 94 -1.72 20.66 -2.39
C ALA A 94 -3.20 20.38 -2.11
N GLY A 95 -3.88 21.37 -1.52
CA GLY A 95 -5.32 21.30 -1.21
C GLY A 95 -6.20 20.92 -2.41
N ASP A 96 -5.79 21.28 -3.63
CA ASP A 96 -6.50 20.92 -4.85
C ASP A 96 -6.66 19.41 -5.06
N GLY A 97 -5.73 18.57 -4.58
CA GLY A 97 -5.87 17.12 -4.63
C GLY A 97 -7.01 16.64 -3.74
N PHE A 98 -7.06 17.12 -2.50
CA PHE A 98 -8.13 16.81 -1.54
C PHE A 98 -9.48 17.32 -2.04
N ASP A 99 -9.54 18.56 -2.52
CA ASP A 99 -10.75 19.16 -3.09
C ASP A 99 -11.30 18.35 -4.27
N THR A 100 -10.42 17.79 -5.11
CA THR A 100 -10.81 16.95 -6.25
C THR A 100 -11.60 15.73 -5.79
N VAL A 101 -11.07 15.02 -4.78
CA VAL A 101 -11.75 13.86 -4.19
C VAL A 101 -13.03 14.26 -3.48
N VAL A 102 -13.03 15.37 -2.73
CA VAL A 102 -14.22 15.86 -2.02
C VAL A 102 -15.36 16.20 -3.00
N GLN A 103 -15.07 16.90 -4.10
CA GLN A 103 -16.08 17.25 -5.11
C GLN A 103 -16.60 15.99 -5.83
N ALA A 104 -15.70 15.06 -6.18
CA ALA A 104 -16.10 13.79 -6.78
C ALA A 104 -16.97 12.96 -5.82
N LYS A 105 -16.62 12.90 -4.53
CA LYS A 105 -17.40 12.22 -3.49
C LYS A 105 -18.80 12.84 -3.35
N GLN A 106 -18.92 14.16 -3.31
CA GLN A 106 -20.22 14.82 -3.26
C GLN A 106 -21.09 14.47 -4.48
N ALA A 107 -20.50 14.46 -5.68
CA ALA A 107 -21.21 14.11 -6.90
C ALA A 107 -21.66 12.64 -6.93
N VAL A 108 -20.81 11.73 -6.44
CA VAL A 108 -21.12 10.30 -6.31
C VAL A 108 -22.20 10.07 -5.26
N GLU A 109 -22.10 10.67 -4.07
CA GLU A 109 -23.10 10.54 -3.00
C GLU A 109 -24.49 11.08 -3.39
N ALA A 110 -24.55 12.07 -4.28
CA ALA A 110 -25.82 12.57 -4.81
C ALA A 110 -26.56 11.55 -5.70
N GLN A 111 -25.86 10.56 -6.25
CA GLN A 111 -26.43 9.52 -7.12
C GLN A 111 -26.44 8.13 -6.49
N CYS A 112 -25.44 7.82 -5.67
CA CYS A 112 -25.16 6.51 -5.08
C CYS A 112 -24.80 6.66 -3.59
N PRO A 113 -25.76 7.03 -2.72
CA PRO A 113 -25.46 7.37 -1.33
C PRO A 113 -24.88 6.18 -0.55
N GLY A 114 -23.74 6.38 0.10
CA GLY A 114 -23.08 5.40 0.96
C GLY A 114 -22.56 4.15 0.25
N VAL A 115 -22.46 4.17 -1.09
CA VAL A 115 -22.08 3.00 -1.89
C VAL A 115 -20.58 2.95 -2.18
N VAL A 116 -19.99 4.08 -2.60
CA VAL A 116 -18.63 4.12 -3.17
C VAL A 116 -17.67 4.72 -2.15
N SER A 117 -16.57 4.02 -1.87
CA SER A 117 -15.52 4.49 -0.94
C SER A 117 -14.78 5.72 -1.47
N CYS A 118 -14.27 6.55 -0.57
CA CYS A 118 -13.34 7.62 -0.91
C CYS A 118 -12.06 7.06 -1.55
N ALA A 119 -11.59 5.90 -1.11
CA ALA A 119 -10.43 5.21 -1.66
C ALA A 119 -10.60 4.89 -3.16
N ASP A 120 -11.75 4.38 -3.58
CA ASP A 120 -12.02 4.13 -5.00
C ASP A 120 -12.21 5.40 -5.81
N ILE A 121 -12.78 6.46 -5.22
CA ILE A 121 -12.89 7.77 -5.87
C ILE A 121 -11.51 8.37 -6.10
N LEU A 122 -10.59 8.27 -5.13
CA LEU A 122 -9.22 8.74 -5.27
C LEU A 122 -8.46 7.95 -6.36
N ALA A 123 -8.60 6.63 -6.41
CA ALA A 123 -7.98 5.80 -7.45
C ALA A 123 -8.51 6.13 -8.85
N LEU A 124 -9.82 6.33 -9.01
CA LEU A 124 -10.44 6.78 -10.27
C LEU A 124 -9.93 8.18 -10.66
N ALA A 125 -9.88 9.11 -9.69
CA ALA A 125 -9.42 10.46 -9.94
C ALA A 125 -7.94 10.50 -10.36
N ALA A 126 -7.09 9.66 -9.77
CA ALA A 126 -5.68 9.53 -10.16
C ALA A 126 -5.53 9.05 -11.61
N ARG A 127 -6.36 8.09 -12.06
CA ARG A 127 -6.41 7.67 -13.48
C ARG A 127 -6.87 8.82 -14.37
N ASP A 128 -7.94 9.51 -13.98
CA ASP A 128 -8.55 10.56 -14.80
C ASP A 128 -7.61 11.76 -15.01
N VAL A 129 -6.84 12.17 -13.99
CA VAL A 129 -5.86 13.26 -14.16
C VAL A 129 -4.73 12.90 -15.15
N VAL A 130 -4.25 11.66 -15.15
CA VAL A 130 -3.25 11.19 -16.11
C VAL A 130 -3.79 11.26 -17.53
N VAL A 131 -5.02 10.77 -17.74
CA VAL A 131 -5.70 10.79 -19.05
C VAL A 131 -5.92 12.22 -19.55
N LEU A 132 -6.35 13.14 -18.67
CA LEU A 132 -6.56 14.55 -19.03
C LEU A 132 -5.30 15.25 -19.55
N THR A 133 -4.12 14.77 -19.17
CA THR A 133 -2.83 15.29 -19.63
C THR A 133 -2.20 14.50 -20.79
N GLY A 134 -2.95 13.60 -21.42
CA GLY A 134 -2.49 12.84 -22.59
C GLY A 134 -1.85 11.48 -22.27
N GLY A 135 -1.89 11.07 -21.01
CA GLY A 135 -1.36 9.78 -20.57
C GLY A 135 -2.26 8.59 -20.91
N PRO A 136 -1.80 7.36 -20.60
CA PRO A 136 -2.54 6.17 -20.93
C PRO A 136 -3.85 6.04 -20.14
N ALA A 137 -4.91 5.62 -20.82
CA ALA A 137 -6.14 5.17 -20.16
C ALA A 137 -6.02 3.69 -19.77
N PHE A 138 -6.56 3.35 -18.60
CA PHE A 138 -6.66 1.98 -18.13
C PHE A 138 -7.89 1.79 -17.25
N ASN A 139 -8.34 0.54 -17.14
CA ASN A 139 -9.40 0.16 -16.22
C ASN A 139 -8.84 0.17 -14.79
N VAL A 140 -9.57 0.80 -13.88
CA VAL A 140 -9.21 0.83 -12.46
C VAL A 140 -9.92 -0.33 -11.77
N GLU A 141 -9.21 -1.11 -10.99
CA GLU A 141 -9.82 -2.13 -10.14
C GLU A 141 -10.39 -1.44 -8.89
N LEU A 142 -11.65 -1.69 -8.59
CA LEU A 142 -12.42 -1.02 -7.55
C LEU A 142 -12.86 -2.03 -6.47
N GLY A 143 -13.35 -1.53 -5.34
CA GLY A 143 -13.68 -2.31 -4.15
C GLY A 143 -12.74 -2.05 -2.97
N ARG A 144 -12.01 -0.93 -2.98
CA ARG A 144 -11.23 -0.48 -1.81
C ARG A 144 -12.19 -0.06 -0.71
N ARG A 145 -11.82 -0.34 0.53
CA ARG A 145 -12.55 0.13 1.72
C ARG A 145 -11.84 1.36 2.26
N ASP A 146 -12.62 2.29 2.81
CA ASP A 146 -12.04 3.46 3.46
C ASP A 146 -11.37 3.05 4.78
N GLY A 147 -10.15 3.52 4.99
CA GLY A 147 -9.39 3.41 6.22
C GLY A 147 -10.10 4.13 7.36
N LEU A 148 -9.92 3.62 8.58
CA LEU A 148 -10.50 4.21 9.80
C LEU A 148 -9.46 4.83 10.72
N VAL A 149 -8.19 4.75 10.34
CA VAL A 149 -7.06 5.23 11.14
C VAL A 149 -6.20 6.12 10.26
N SER A 150 -5.82 7.28 10.79
CA SER A 150 -4.89 8.19 10.15
C SER A 150 -4.04 8.83 11.24
N GLN A 151 -2.72 8.63 11.19
CA GLN A 151 -1.79 9.21 12.16
C GLN A 151 -0.53 9.73 11.47
N ALA A 152 -0.13 10.96 11.79
CA ALA A 152 1.10 11.57 11.29
C ALA A 152 2.35 10.73 11.60
N SER A 153 2.35 10.02 12.73
CA SER A 153 3.42 9.11 13.17
C SER A 153 3.64 7.92 12.23
N ARG A 154 2.68 7.58 11.38
CA ARG A 154 2.75 6.48 10.41
C ARG A 154 3.43 6.87 9.10
N VAL A 155 3.57 8.16 8.81
CA VAL A 155 4.11 8.62 7.52
C VAL A 155 5.63 8.50 7.44
N ALA A 156 6.33 8.84 8.53
CA ALA A 156 7.77 8.91 8.54
C ALA A 156 8.42 7.55 8.22
N GLY A 157 9.28 7.52 7.20
CA GLY A 157 9.98 6.31 6.77
C GLY A 157 9.22 5.42 5.78
N ASN A 158 7.98 5.79 5.44
CA ASN A 158 7.15 5.09 4.45
C ASN A 158 7.06 5.83 3.10
N LEU A 159 7.47 7.09 3.04
CA LEU A 159 7.52 7.88 1.79
C LEU A 159 8.96 8.01 1.25
N PRO A 160 9.14 8.00 -0.09
CA PRO A 160 10.45 8.26 -0.69
C PRO A 160 10.89 9.71 -0.52
N GLU A 161 12.14 9.92 -0.10
CA GLU A 161 12.73 11.26 -0.03
C GLU A 161 13.43 11.65 -1.34
N PRO A 162 13.51 12.95 -1.67
CA PRO A 162 14.14 13.44 -2.90
C PRO A 162 15.65 13.13 -2.99
N ASN A 163 16.29 12.80 -1.86
CA ASN A 163 17.72 12.49 -1.79
C ASN A 163 18.03 10.98 -1.73
N PHE A 164 17.04 10.09 -1.83
CA PHE A 164 17.26 8.65 -1.78
C PHE A 164 18.07 8.13 -2.97
N ASN A 165 18.92 7.13 -2.70
CA ASN A 165 19.60 6.36 -3.75
C ASN A 165 18.73 5.19 -4.25
N LEU A 166 19.16 4.53 -5.35
CA LEU A 166 18.38 3.45 -5.97
C LEU A 166 18.08 2.29 -5.02
N ASN A 167 19.00 1.91 -4.13
CA ASN A 167 18.77 0.82 -3.19
C ASN A 167 17.69 1.18 -2.18
N GLN A 168 17.71 2.41 -1.65
CA GLN A 168 16.66 2.89 -0.75
C GLN A 168 15.29 2.89 -1.43
N LEU A 169 15.22 3.41 -2.66
CA LEU A 169 13.98 3.43 -3.46
C LEU A 169 13.48 2.01 -3.73
N THR A 170 14.37 1.12 -4.19
CA THR A 170 14.01 -0.27 -4.54
C THR A 170 13.54 -1.04 -3.31
N SER A 171 14.23 -0.93 -2.19
CA SER A 171 13.82 -1.58 -0.94
C SER A 171 12.48 -1.06 -0.43
N MET A 172 12.21 0.24 -0.58
CA MET A 172 10.93 0.82 -0.18
C MET A 172 9.78 0.31 -1.07
N PHE A 173 9.94 0.37 -2.40
CA PHE A 173 8.92 -0.12 -3.33
C PHE A 173 8.68 -1.64 -3.17
N ALA A 174 9.75 -2.42 -2.92
CA ALA A 174 9.64 -3.86 -2.70
C ALA A 174 8.78 -4.21 -1.46
N LYS A 175 8.78 -3.38 -0.40
CA LYS A 175 7.88 -3.56 0.76
C LYS A 175 6.40 -3.45 0.39
N HIS A 176 6.10 -2.79 -0.72
CA HIS A 176 4.74 -2.65 -1.26
C HIS A 176 4.49 -3.60 -2.44
N GLY A 177 5.33 -4.61 -2.65
CA GLY A 177 5.17 -5.56 -3.76
C GLY A 177 5.44 -4.96 -5.14
N LEU A 178 6.13 -3.82 -5.19
CA LEU A 178 6.46 -3.12 -6.44
C LEU A 178 7.90 -3.43 -6.84
N SER A 179 8.08 -3.84 -8.09
CA SER A 179 9.38 -4.16 -8.67
C SER A 179 10.18 -2.90 -9.03
N LEU A 180 11.46 -3.08 -9.39
CA LEU A 180 12.30 -2.00 -9.93
C LEU A 180 11.68 -1.35 -11.18
N THR A 181 11.05 -2.14 -12.06
CA THR A 181 10.35 -1.59 -13.24
C THR A 181 9.13 -0.77 -12.83
N ASP A 182 8.39 -1.21 -11.79
CA ASP A 182 7.24 -0.45 -11.27
C ASP A 182 7.71 0.88 -10.63
N LEU A 183 8.82 0.87 -9.89
CA LEU A 183 9.48 2.08 -9.39
C LEU A 183 9.81 3.05 -10.53
N ILE A 184 10.55 2.58 -11.54
CA ILE A 184 11.00 3.43 -12.66
C ILE A 184 9.78 3.99 -13.40
N ALA A 185 8.75 3.19 -13.63
CA ALA A 185 7.52 3.61 -14.30
C ALA A 185 6.76 4.66 -13.47
N LEU A 186 6.53 4.42 -12.18
CA LEU A 186 5.80 5.36 -11.32
C LEU A 186 6.53 6.68 -11.14
N SER A 187 7.87 6.69 -11.12
CA SER A 187 8.67 7.93 -11.14
C SER A 187 8.40 8.79 -12.38
N GLY A 188 7.93 8.20 -13.49
CA GLY A 188 7.50 8.92 -14.69
C GLY A 188 6.35 9.91 -14.44
N ALA A 189 5.59 9.76 -13.34
CA ALA A 189 4.61 10.75 -12.90
C ALA A 189 5.21 12.14 -12.66
N HIS A 190 6.51 12.24 -12.38
CA HIS A 190 7.23 13.51 -12.23
C HIS A 190 7.35 14.32 -13.53
N THR A 191 6.89 13.79 -14.68
CA THR A 191 6.63 14.60 -15.88
C THR A 191 5.56 15.68 -15.64
N LEU A 192 4.69 15.48 -14.64
CA LEU A 192 3.62 16.40 -14.27
C LEU A 192 3.93 17.15 -12.98
N GLY A 193 3.87 18.48 -13.02
CA GLY A 193 3.87 19.33 -11.82
C GLY A 193 5.22 19.91 -11.43
N PHE A 194 5.38 20.17 -10.13
CA PHE A 194 6.41 21.06 -9.60
C PHE A 194 6.85 20.68 -8.19
N SER A 195 8.03 21.17 -7.80
CA SER A 195 8.60 21.04 -6.47
C SER A 195 9.09 22.38 -5.95
N HIS A 196 9.04 22.56 -4.63
CA HIS A 196 9.68 23.69 -3.96
C HIS A 196 11.21 23.53 -3.95
N CYS A 197 11.91 24.65 -3.91
CA CYS A 197 13.37 24.72 -4.03
C CYS A 197 14.12 23.99 -2.90
N ASP A 198 13.56 23.99 -1.68
CA ASP A 198 14.13 23.34 -0.50
C ASP A 198 14.36 21.84 -0.69
N ARG A 199 13.60 21.19 -1.59
CA ARG A 199 13.68 19.75 -1.88
C ARG A 199 14.84 19.32 -2.77
N PHE A 200 15.52 20.26 -3.45
CA PHE A 200 16.66 19.93 -4.33
C PHE A 200 17.82 20.94 -4.27
N SER A 201 17.68 22.02 -3.50
CA SER A 201 18.68 23.10 -3.44
C SER A 201 20.07 22.63 -2.97
N ASP A 202 20.13 21.57 -2.17
CA ASP A 202 21.38 20.91 -1.75
C ASP A 202 22.20 20.42 -2.96
N ARG A 203 21.54 19.92 -4.01
CA ARG A 203 22.20 19.44 -5.23
C ARG A 203 22.90 20.57 -5.99
N ILE A 204 22.32 21.76 -6.02
CA ILE A 204 22.84 22.90 -6.80
C ILE A 204 23.75 23.84 -6.00
N TYR A 205 23.68 23.81 -4.66
CA TYR A 205 24.50 24.67 -3.78
C TYR A 205 25.54 23.93 -2.92
N SER A 206 25.61 22.60 -3.01
CA SER A 206 26.68 21.80 -2.40
C SER A 206 28.07 22.14 -2.99
N SER A 207 29.12 21.73 -2.28
CA SER A 207 30.51 21.87 -2.70
C SER A 207 31.23 20.52 -2.58
N PRO A 208 31.47 19.79 -3.69
CA PRO A 208 31.11 20.17 -5.06
C PRO A 208 29.60 20.11 -5.32
N VAL A 209 29.14 20.85 -6.33
CA VAL A 209 27.79 20.70 -6.92
C VAL A 209 27.63 19.26 -7.41
N ASP A 210 26.41 18.73 -7.37
CA ASP A 210 26.10 17.39 -7.85
C ASP A 210 26.62 17.18 -9.30
N PRO A 211 27.61 16.30 -9.52
CA PRO A 211 28.25 16.12 -10.82
C PRO A 211 27.38 15.36 -11.82
N THR A 212 26.23 14.82 -11.38
CA THR A 212 25.27 14.13 -12.26
C THR A 212 24.33 15.07 -12.99
N LEU A 213 24.30 16.34 -12.60
CA LEU A 213 23.49 17.38 -13.23
C LEU A 213 24.20 18.02 -14.41
N ASP A 214 23.44 18.30 -15.46
CA ASP A 214 23.89 19.17 -16.56
C ASP A 214 24.22 20.57 -16.04
N SER A 215 25.36 21.12 -16.48
CA SER A 215 25.87 22.39 -15.94
C SER A 215 25.02 23.59 -16.33
N ASP A 216 24.40 23.58 -17.50
CA ASP A 216 23.51 24.66 -17.93
C ASP A 216 22.19 24.59 -17.16
N TYR A 217 21.68 23.39 -16.92
CA TYR A 217 20.51 23.17 -16.08
C TYR A 217 20.75 23.63 -14.63
N VAL A 218 21.92 23.36 -14.05
CA VAL A 218 22.31 23.91 -12.73
C VAL A 218 22.21 25.44 -12.71
N ASN A 219 22.70 26.10 -13.76
CA ASN A 219 22.65 27.57 -13.85
C ASN A 219 21.20 28.07 -13.97
N GLN A 220 20.34 27.38 -14.73
CA GLN A 220 18.91 27.68 -14.81
C GLN A 220 18.24 27.53 -13.44
N LEU A 221 18.45 26.40 -12.75
CA LEU A 221 17.90 26.15 -11.42
C LEU A 221 18.36 27.19 -10.40
N LYS A 222 19.64 27.59 -10.41
CA LYS A 222 20.14 28.68 -9.54
C LYS A 222 19.49 30.04 -9.82
N GLY A 223 19.12 30.30 -11.08
CA GLY A 223 18.39 31.51 -11.46
C GLY A 223 16.95 31.51 -10.95
N MET A 224 16.29 30.36 -10.94
CA MET A 224 14.90 30.21 -10.48
C MET A 224 14.79 30.01 -8.96
N CYS A 225 15.81 29.43 -8.32
CA CYS A 225 15.88 29.16 -6.88
C CYS A 225 17.13 29.79 -6.24
N PRO A 226 17.20 31.13 -6.10
CA PRO A 226 18.25 31.76 -5.31
C PRO A 226 18.23 31.28 -3.85
N ARG A 227 19.34 31.40 -3.12
CA ARG A 227 19.47 30.87 -1.74
C ARG A 227 18.40 31.37 -0.75
N ASP A 228 17.91 32.59 -0.94
CA ASP A 228 16.89 33.23 -0.10
C ASP A 228 15.55 33.36 -0.86
N VAL A 229 15.23 32.40 -1.71
CA VAL A 229 13.96 32.36 -2.45
C VAL A 229 12.78 32.20 -1.49
N ASP A 230 11.64 32.82 -1.85
CA ASP A 230 10.39 32.63 -1.12
C ASP A 230 10.02 31.13 -1.13
N PRO A 231 9.75 30.51 0.04
CA PRO A 231 9.42 29.08 0.13
C PRO A 231 8.18 28.64 -0.66
N SER A 232 7.31 29.58 -1.06
CA SER A 232 6.15 29.31 -1.91
C SER A 232 6.48 29.17 -3.40
N ILE A 233 7.70 29.49 -3.81
CA ILE A 233 8.15 29.32 -5.19
C ILE A 233 8.36 27.84 -5.50
N ALA A 234 7.68 27.37 -6.54
CA ALA A 234 7.79 26.03 -7.04
C ALA A 234 8.31 26.02 -8.48
N ILE A 235 9.20 25.06 -8.77
CA ILE A 235 9.84 24.85 -10.06
C ILE A 235 9.31 23.56 -10.68
N ASN A 236 9.05 23.59 -11.98
CA ASN A 236 8.60 22.42 -12.72
C ASN A 236 9.63 21.27 -12.59
N MET A 237 9.13 20.05 -12.33
CA MET A 237 9.98 18.86 -12.26
C MET A 237 10.45 18.41 -13.65
N ASP A 238 9.59 18.58 -14.65
CA ASP A 238 9.92 18.48 -16.07
C ASP A 238 10.18 19.89 -16.65
N PRO A 239 11.42 20.23 -17.01
CA PRO A 239 11.72 21.56 -17.56
C PRO A 239 11.19 21.81 -18.97
N GLU A 240 10.72 20.78 -19.68
CA GLU A 240 10.38 20.87 -21.11
C GLU A 240 8.86 20.76 -21.33
N THR A 241 8.18 19.77 -20.73
CA THR A 241 6.74 19.50 -20.94
C THR A 241 5.94 19.27 -19.63
N PRO A 242 6.01 20.17 -18.62
CA PRO A 242 5.47 19.96 -17.27
C PRO A 242 3.94 19.80 -17.14
N ARG A 243 3.22 19.90 -18.26
CA ARG A 243 1.76 19.80 -18.35
C ARG A 243 1.26 18.70 -19.27
N THR A 244 2.16 17.90 -19.81
CA THR A 244 1.87 16.79 -20.72
C THR A 244 2.39 15.53 -20.06
N PHE A 245 1.58 14.47 -20.04
CA PHE A 245 2.07 13.16 -19.66
C PHE A 245 2.73 12.52 -20.90
N ASP A 246 4.05 12.61 -20.97
CA ASP A 246 4.86 12.02 -22.02
C ASP A 246 6.14 11.39 -21.43
N ASN A 247 7.07 10.95 -22.29
CA ASN A 247 8.33 10.34 -21.86
C ASN A 247 9.50 11.33 -21.75
N VAL A 248 9.23 12.64 -21.84
CA VAL A 248 10.28 13.68 -21.78
C VAL A 248 10.94 13.72 -20.41
N TYR A 249 10.25 13.31 -19.33
CA TYR A 249 10.87 13.04 -18.03
C TYR A 249 12.11 12.14 -18.18
N TYR A 250 12.01 11.00 -18.87
CA TYR A 250 13.16 10.09 -19.05
C TYR A 250 14.21 10.65 -20.00
N GLN A 251 13.81 11.40 -21.04
CA GLN A 251 14.75 12.11 -21.91
C GLN A 251 15.56 13.15 -21.12
N ASN A 252 14.92 13.84 -20.18
CA ASN A 252 15.55 14.75 -19.25
C ASN A 252 16.54 14.04 -18.33
N LEU A 253 16.20 12.85 -17.80
CA LEU A 253 17.15 12.07 -17.00
C LEU A 253 18.41 11.68 -17.79
N VAL A 254 18.25 11.26 -19.05
CA VAL A 254 19.37 10.95 -19.97
C VAL A 254 20.23 12.19 -20.21
N ALA A 255 19.61 13.38 -20.27
CA ALA A 255 20.28 14.65 -20.45
C ALA A 255 20.87 15.25 -19.14
N GLY A 256 20.82 14.54 -18.00
CA GLY A 256 21.30 15.05 -16.72
C GLY A 256 20.41 16.15 -16.11
N LYS A 257 19.12 16.17 -16.46
CA LYS A 257 18.13 17.18 -16.05
C LYS A 257 17.10 16.66 -15.03
N GLY A 258 17.35 15.54 -14.35
CA GLY A 258 16.49 15.08 -13.26
C GLY A 258 16.55 16.04 -12.07
N LEU A 259 15.40 16.52 -11.59
CA LEU A 259 15.35 17.55 -10.54
C LEU A 259 15.82 17.02 -9.18
N PHE A 260 15.37 15.82 -8.79
CA PHE A 260 15.77 15.19 -7.54
C PHE A 260 16.94 14.23 -7.73
N THR A 261 17.69 13.97 -6.64
CA THR A 261 18.71 12.91 -6.63
C THR A 261 18.04 11.56 -6.87
N SER A 262 16.87 11.33 -6.27
CA SER A 262 16.05 10.14 -6.46
C SER A 262 15.56 9.94 -7.90
N ASP A 263 15.44 11.01 -8.69
CA ASP A 263 15.18 10.92 -10.13
C ASP A 263 16.45 10.58 -10.90
N GLN A 264 17.51 11.38 -10.71
CA GLN A 264 18.74 11.27 -11.50
C GLN A 264 19.48 9.95 -11.24
N VAL A 265 19.28 9.32 -10.08
CA VAL A 265 19.84 8.01 -9.75
C VAL A 265 19.28 6.88 -10.63
N LEU A 266 18.05 7.02 -11.15
CA LEU A 266 17.43 6.04 -12.04
C LEU A 266 18.22 5.89 -13.36
N PHE A 267 18.80 6.97 -13.87
CA PHE A 267 19.64 6.92 -15.08
C PHE A 267 21.12 6.65 -14.78
N THR A 268 21.65 7.14 -13.66
CA THR A 268 23.09 7.04 -13.36
C THR A 268 23.50 5.69 -12.76
N ASN A 269 22.56 4.90 -12.26
CA ASN A 269 22.80 3.54 -11.79
C ASN A 269 22.65 2.51 -12.93
N SER A 270 23.61 1.59 -13.07
CA SER A 270 23.63 0.60 -14.14
C SER A 270 22.49 -0.42 -14.11
N GLN A 271 21.85 -0.65 -12.96
CA GLN A 271 20.74 -1.60 -12.84
C GLN A 271 19.44 -1.08 -13.45
N SER A 272 19.20 0.23 -13.36
CA SER A 272 17.97 0.89 -13.84
C SER A 272 18.16 1.63 -15.17
N GLN A 273 19.40 2.01 -15.52
CA GLN A 273 19.72 2.77 -16.73
C GLN A 273 19.16 2.16 -18.03
N PRO A 274 19.19 0.83 -18.27
CA PRO A 274 18.63 0.26 -19.50
C PRO A 274 17.12 0.53 -19.65
N THR A 275 16.34 0.37 -18.57
CA THR A 275 14.89 0.62 -18.57
C THR A 275 14.59 2.11 -18.76
N VAL A 276 15.36 3.00 -18.12
CA VAL A 276 15.22 4.46 -18.34
C VAL A 276 15.51 4.83 -19.79
N THR A 277 16.55 4.25 -20.39
CA THR A 277 16.91 4.48 -21.79
C THR A 277 15.82 3.96 -22.73
N ASP A 278 15.23 2.81 -22.41
CA ASP A 278 14.09 2.27 -23.16
C ASP A 278 12.89 3.22 -23.12
N PHE A 279 12.45 3.63 -21.93
CA PHE A 279 11.32 4.56 -21.78
C PHE A 279 11.57 5.93 -22.44
N ALA A 280 12.81 6.44 -22.41
CA ALA A 280 13.18 7.67 -23.10
C ALA A 280 13.04 7.59 -24.63
N ASN A 281 13.23 6.41 -25.23
CA ASN A 281 13.14 6.18 -26.67
C ASN A 281 11.77 5.65 -27.12
N ASN A 282 11.08 4.93 -26.23
CA ASN A 282 9.87 4.19 -26.53
C ASN A 282 8.73 4.63 -25.58
N PRO A 283 7.97 5.68 -25.94
CA PRO A 283 6.86 6.16 -25.10
C PRO A 283 5.76 5.10 -24.92
N GLY A 284 5.62 4.16 -25.85
CA GLY A 284 4.69 3.04 -25.73
C GLY A 284 5.04 2.08 -24.59
N ASP A 285 6.33 1.78 -24.42
CA ASP A 285 6.82 0.87 -23.36
C ASP A 285 6.68 1.52 -21.98
N PHE A 286 6.98 2.83 -21.90
CA PHE A 286 6.67 3.62 -20.70
C PHE A 286 5.19 3.57 -20.35
N ASN A 287 4.30 3.86 -21.31
CA ASN A 287 2.86 3.86 -21.07
C ASN A 287 2.35 2.49 -20.60
N GLY A 288 2.81 1.41 -21.21
CA GLY A 288 2.45 0.05 -20.81
C GLY A 288 2.92 -0.31 -19.39
N ALA A 289 4.16 0.07 -19.06
CA ALA A 289 4.71 -0.12 -17.72
C ALA A 289 3.98 0.74 -16.67
N PHE A 290 3.65 1.99 -17.01
CA PHE A 290 2.93 2.91 -16.13
C PHE A 290 1.53 2.40 -15.80
N ILE A 291 0.78 1.90 -16.78
CA ILE A 291 -0.53 1.24 -16.55
C ILE A 291 -0.37 0.09 -15.55
N THR A 292 0.61 -0.78 -15.79
CA THR A 292 0.85 -1.96 -14.94
C THR A 292 1.20 -1.55 -13.52
N ALA A 293 2.09 -0.57 -13.37
CA ALA A 293 2.56 -0.10 -12.08
C ALA A 293 1.47 0.66 -11.31
N MET A 294 0.64 1.48 -11.97
CA MET A 294 -0.49 2.17 -11.34
C MET A 294 -1.56 1.18 -10.84
N ARG A 295 -1.82 0.11 -11.59
CA ARG A 295 -2.74 -0.96 -11.12
C ARG A 295 -2.18 -1.68 -9.91
N LYS A 296 -0.89 -2.04 -9.92
CA LYS A 296 -0.22 -2.64 -8.77
C LYS A 296 -0.20 -1.71 -7.56
N LEU A 297 0.13 -0.44 -7.77
CA LEU A 297 0.08 0.60 -6.74
C LEU A 297 -1.30 0.63 -6.09
N GLY A 298 -2.37 0.65 -6.89
CA GLY A 298 -3.74 0.61 -6.40
C GLY A 298 -4.14 -0.64 -5.60
N ARG A 299 -3.28 -1.66 -5.49
CA ARG A 299 -3.50 -2.87 -4.68
C ARG A 299 -2.74 -2.84 -3.34
N VAL A 300 -1.91 -1.82 -3.10
CA VAL A 300 -1.05 -1.71 -1.92
C VAL A 300 -1.85 -1.50 -0.62
N GLY A 301 -1.39 -2.11 0.47
CA GLY A 301 -1.78 -1.82 1.85
C GLY A 301 -3.20 -2.20 2.26
N ARG A 302 -3.90 -3.00 1.46
CA ARG A 302 -4.91 -3.85 2.08
C ARG A 302 -4.20 -4.86 2.99
N ALA A 303 -4.66 -5.00 4.22
CA ALA A 303 -4.71 -6.30 4.87
C ALA A 303 -5.52 -7.24 3.92
N GLY A 304 -4.83 -7.87 2.98
CA GLY A 304 -5.44 -8.52 1.81
C GLY A 304 -5.48 -7.69 0.52
N GLY A 305 -4.38 -7.02 0.13
CA GLY A 305 -4.14 -6.75 -1.31
C GLY A 305 -4.36 -8.07 -2.04
N GLN A 306 -4.76 -8.12 -3.33
CA GLN A 306 -4.99 -9.44 -3.95
C GLN A 306 -3.75 -10.28 -3.67
N LEU A 307 -3.93 -11.24 -2.75
CA LEU A 307 -2.81 -12.00 -2.29
C LEU A 307 -2.45 -12.80 -3.52
N VAL A 308 -1.17 -12.87 -3.82
CA VAL A 308 -0.72 -13.60 -5.01
C VAL A 308 0.27 -14.66 -4.60
N GLU A 309 0.12 -15.83 -5.23
CA GLU A 309 1.20 -16.80 -5.26
C GLU A 309 2.45 -16.14 -5.85
N GLY A 310 3.61 -16.45 -5.28
CA GLY A 310 4.88 -15.93 -5.77
C GLY A 310 5.14 -14.44 -5.51
N PHE A 311 4.42 -13.78 -4.60
CA PHE A 311 4.64 -12.36 -4.25
C PHE A 311 6.11 -11.99 -4.00
N TYR A 312 6.87 -12.91 -3.38
CA TYR A 312 8.28 -12.73 -3.05
C TYR A 312 9.25 -13.38 -4.04
N GLU A 313 8.82 -13.92 -5.18
CA GLU A 313 9.69 -14.64 -6.13
C GLU A 313 10.90 -13.82 -6.58
N SER A 314 10.71 -12.52 -6.81
CA SER A 314 11.80 -11.63 -7.25
C SER A 314 12.62 -11.03 -6.11
N SER A 315 12.04 -10.91 -4.90
CA SER A 315 12.60 -10.12 -3.80
C SER A 315 13.13 -10.98 -2.64
N CYS A 316 12.53 -12.15 -2.41
CA CYS A 316 13.00 -13.16 -1.46
C CYS A 316 12.60 -14.58 -1.94
N PRO A 317 13.25 -15.11 -2.99
CA PRO A 317 12.82 -16.34 -3.67
C PRO A 317 12.80 -17.58 -2.75
N ASN A 318 13.58 -17.60 -1.68
CA ASN A 318 13.69 -18.73 -0.75
C ASN A 318 12.78 -18.61 0.48
N VAL A 319 11.92 -17.59 0.57
CA VAL A 319 11.17 -17.27 1.80
C VAL A 319 10.37 -18.46 2.32
N GLU A 320 9.65 -19.17 1.44
CA GLU A 320 8.79 -20.28 1.84
C GLU A 320 9.58 -21.44 2.43
N ASP A 321 10.71 -21.80 1.83
CA ASP A 321 11.60 -22.85 2.31
C ASP A 321 12.25 -22.47 3.64
N ILE A 322 12.62 -21.19 3.81
CA ILE A 322 13.21 -20.67 5.04
C ILE A 322 12.20 -20.78 6.20
N VAL A 323 10.97 -20.30 5.99
CA VAL A 323 9.90 -20.37 7.00
C VAL A 323 9.58 -21.83 7.32
N LYS A 324 9.39 -22.68 6.31
CA LYS A 324 9.12 -24.11 6.49
C LYS A 324 10.19 -24.82 7.31
N LYS A 325 11.46 -24.52 7.07
CA LYS A 325 12.58 -25.10 7.83
C LYS A 325 12.56 -24.65 9.29
N ALA A 326 12.29 -23.38 9.55
CA ALA A 326 12.20 -22.84 10.91
C ALA A 326 11.03 -23.44 11.70
N VAL A 327 9.85 -23.53 11.07
CA VAL A 327 8.64 -24.12 11.64
C VAL A 327 8.83 -25.61 11.91
N THR A 328 9.39 -26.35 10.96
CA THR A 328 9.68 -27.79 11.13
C THR A 328 10.64 -28.03 12.28
N ALA A 329 11.72 -27.24 12.39
CA ALA A 329 12.67 -27.37 13.48
C ALA A 329 12.00 -27.15 14.85
N LYS A 330 11.15 -26.12 14.96
CA LYS A 330 10.44 -25.82 16.22
C LYS A 330 9.37 -26.86 16.55
N TYR A 331 8.70 -27.43 15.54
CA TYR A 331 7.75 -28.53 15.72
C TYR A 331 8.42 -29.81 16.23
N MET A 332 9.63 -30.13 15.75
CA MET A 332 10.40 -31.28 16.24
C MET A 332 10.91 -31.09 17.68
N GLU A 333 11.16 -29.84 18.11
CA GLU A 333 11.45 -29.52 19.51
C GLU A 333 10.21 -29.63 20.39
N THR A 334 9.07 -29.11 19.93
CA THR A 334 7.80 -29.11 20.65
C THR A 334 6.63 -29.12 19.69
N ASN A 335 5.96 -30.27 19.57
CA ASN A 335 4.85 -30.45 18.62
C ASN A 335 3.66 -29.53 18.90
N ILE A 336 3.53 -28.99 20.11
CA ILE A 336 2.48 -28.02 20.48
C ILE A 336 2.62 -26.70 19.70
N SER A 337 3.80 -26.41 19.15
CA SER A 337 4.02 -25.23 18.31
C SER A 337 3.11 -25.20 17.09
N GLY A 338 2.79 -26.36 16.48
CA GLY A 338 1.88 -26.43 15.33
C GLY A 338 0.49 -25.86 15.66
N PRO A 339 -0.26 -26.47 16.59
CA PRO A 339 -1.55 -25.93 17.04
C PRO A 339 -1.48 -24.50 17.60
N ALA A 340 -0.36 -24.12 18.23
CA ALA A 340 -0.17 -22.77 18.75
C ALA A 340 -0.12 -21.71 17.64
N ILE A 341 0.60 -21.98 16.53
CA ILE A 341 0.69 -21.08 15.38
C ILE A 341 -0.68 -20.94 14.71
N LEU A 342 -1.37 -22.07 14.47
CA LEU A 342 -2.71 -22.06 13.86
C LEU A 342 -3.68 -21.19 14.65
N ARG A 343 -3.64 -21.29 15.97
CA ARG A 343 -4.47 -20.46 16.84
C ARG A 343 -4.07 -18.99 16.80
N ALA A 344 -2.77 -18.68 16.83
CA ALA A 344 -2.31 -17.30 16.75
C ALA A 344 -2.74 -16.64 15.42
N PHE A 345 -2.57 -17.32 14.29
CA PHE A 345 -3.01 -16.83 12.98
C PHE A 345 -4.53 -16.63 12.91
N PHE A 346 -5.32 -17.57 13.45
CA PHE A 346 -6.77 -17.39 13.52
C PHE A 346 -7.17 -16.14 14.31
N HIS A 347 -6.55 -15.93 15.47
CA HIS A 347 -6.90 -14.79 16.33
C HIS A 347 -6.50 -13.45 15.65
N ASP A 348 -5.32 -13.38 15.05
CA ASP A 348 -4.84 -12.23 14.27
C ASP A 348 -5.80 -11.86 13.12
N CYS A 349 -6.17 -12.86 12.31
CA CYS A 349 -7.07 -12.69 11.18
C CYS A 349 -8.47 -12.20 11.57
N PHE A 350 -8.94 -12.60 12.75
CA PHE A 350 -10.27 -12.23 13.20
C PHE A 350 -10.35 -10.80 13.69
N VAL A 351 -9.25 -10.17 14.11
CA VAL A 351 -9.25 -8.81 14.66
C VAL A 351 -9.04 -7.78 13.55
N GLU A 352 -7.84 -7.76 12.95
CA GLU A 352 -7.41 -6.73 11.98
C GLU A 352 -7.07 -7.27 10.59
N GLY A 353 -7.54 -8.48 10.24
CA GLY A 353 -7.44 -8.94 8.84
C GLY A 353 -6.08 -9.54 8.47
N CYS A 354 -5.44 -10.23 9.42
CA CYS A 354 -4.22 -11.02 9.24
C CYS A 354 -2.97 -10.17 9.03
N ASP A 355 -2.83 -9.07 9.76
CA ASP A 355 -1.71 -8.12 9.64
C ASP A 355 -0.59 -8.39 10.67
N ALA A 356 -0.62 -9.50 11.40
CA ALA A 356 0.30 -9.83 12.48
C ALA A 356 0.30 -8.84 13.67
N SER A 357 -0.73 -8.00 13.85
CA SER A 357 -0.86 -7.16 15.04
C SER A 357 -0.87 -7.97 16.35
N ILE A 358 -1.21 -9.27 16.30
CA ILE A 358 -1.15 -10.17 17.45
C ILE A 358 0.29 -10.37 17.98
N LEU A 359 1.30 -10.16 17.15
CA LEU A 359 2.70 -10.38 17.51
C LEU A 359 3.28 -9.20 18.31
N ILE A 360 2.63 -8.04 18.25
CA ILE A 360 3.07 -6.81 18.91
C ILE A 360 2.73 -6.89 20.39
N ALA A 361 3.74 -6.74 21.25
CA ALA A 361 3.55 -6.69 22.69
C ALA A 361 3.48 -5.23 23.18
N SER A 362 2.59 -4.94 24.14
CA SER A 362 2.49 -3.63 24.78
C SER A 362 3.16 -3.64 26.15
N ALA A 363 3.94 -2.60 26.44
CA ALA A 363 4.52 -2.40 27.78
C ALA A 363 3.45 -2.10 28.85
N ASN A 364 2.28 -1.60 28.44
CA ASN A 364 1.19 -1.22 29.33
C ASN A 364 0.10 -2.30 29.43
N GLY A 365 0.27 -3.45 28.75
CA GLY A 365 -0.70 -4.55 28.77
C GLY A 365 -1.99 -4.29 27.98
N ASP A 366 -1.94 -3.38 27.00
CA ASP A 366 -3.10 -2.99 26.18
C ASP A 366 -2.94 -3.41 24.70
N SER A 367 -2.14 -4.44 24.42
CA SER A 367 -2.02 -4.96 23.05
C SER A 367 -3.12 -5.97 22.72
N GLU A 368 -3.30 -6.27 21.44
CA GLU A 368 -4.14 -7.38 20.99
C GLU A 368 -3.73 -8.67 21.69
N ARG A 369 -2.42 -8.91 21.83
CA ARG A 369 -1.87 -10.07 22.51
C ARG A 369 -2.28 -10.18 23.98
N ASP A 370 -2.45 -9.04 24.65
CA ASP A 370 -2.79 -8.95 26.08
C ASP A 370 -4.30 -9.03 26.33
N ALA A 371 -5.12 -8.98 25.29
CA ALA A 371 -6.57 -9.07 25.41
C ALA A 371 -7.00 -10.40 26.03
N GLU A 372 -8.10 -10.39 26.79
CA GLU A 372 -8.59 -11.56 27.55
C GLU A 372 -8.76 -12.81 26.67
N ALA A 373 -9.32 -12.65 25.47
CA ALA A 373 -9.51 -13.75 24.52
C ALA A 373 -8.18 -14.37 24.03
N ASN A 374 -7.08 -13.62 24.10
CA ASN A 374 -5.76 -13.97 23.58
C ASN A 374 -4.80 -14.46 24.67
N LEU A 375 -5.14 -14.34 25.95
CA LEU A 375 -4.32 -14.83 27.08
C LEU A 375 -4.04 -16.34 27.05
N SER A 376 -4.89 -17.10 26.34
CA SER A 376 -4.72 -18.54 26.15
C SER A 376 -3.78 -18.93 24.99
N LEU A 377 -3.31 -17.94 24.20
CA LEU A 377 -2.35 -18.18 23.13
C LEU A 377 -1.02 -18.64 23.71
N ARG A 378 -0.48 -19.70 23.11
CA ARG A 378 0.73 -20.35 23.59
C ARG A 378 1.97 -19.64 23.09
N ARG A 379 2.95 -19.47 23.98
CA ARG A 379 4.24 -18.83 23.66
C ARG A 379 4.96 -19.50 22.49
N GLU A 380 4.82 -20.82 22.36
CA GLU A 380 5.45 -21.61 21.32
C GLU A 380 5.06 -21.15 19.90
N GLY A 381 3.85 -20.61 19.72
CA GLY A 381 3.44 -20.01 18.45
C GLY A 381 4.28 -18.78 18.11
N PHE A 382 4.30 -17.81 19.03
CA PHE A 382 5.09 -16.58 18.90
C PHE A 382 6.59 -16.85 18.73
N ASP A 383 7.15 -17.77 19.51
CA ASP A 383 8.56 -18.14 19.41
C ASP A 383 8.90 -18.74 18.02
N THR A 384 7.96 -19.49 17.41
CA THR A 384 8.16 -20.07 16.08
C THR A 384 8.18 -18.99 15.00
N VAL A 385 7.26 -18.03 15.08
CA VAL A 385 7.19 -16.91 14.14
C VAL A 385 8.42 -16.02 14.28
N ASN A 386 8.85 -15.72 15.52
CA ASN A 386 10.06 -14.94 15.77
C ASN A 386 11.32 -15.64 15.23
N ARG A 387 11.44 -16.97 15.38
CA ARG A 387 12.54 -17.75 14.78
C ARG A 387 12.53 -17.68 13.26
N SER A 388 11.34 -17.77 12.66
CA SER A 388 11.16 -17.68 11.21
C SER A 388 11.54 -16.29 10.71
N LYS A 389 11.11 -15.23 11.40
CA LYS A 389 11.51 -13.84 11.13
C LYS A 389 13.02 -13.66 11.17
N ILE A 390 13.70 -14.14 12.20
CA ILE A 390 15.17 -14.06 12.27
C ILE A 390 15.83 -14.75 11.07
N ALA A 391 15.32 -15.93 10.69
CA ALA A 391 15.88 -16.67 9.56
C ALA A 391 15.66 -15.95 8.22
N VAL A 392 14.47 -15.39 8.02
CA VAL A 392 14.10 -14.62 6.82
C VAL A 392 14.90 -13.31 6.75
N GLU A 393 15.03 -12.57 7.85
CA GLU A 393 15.79 -11.31 7.91
C GLU A 393 17.30 -11.51 7.64
N ASN A 394 17.86 -12.69 7.94
CA ASN A 394 19.25 -13.00 7.58
C ASN A 394 19.45 -13.20 6.07
N GLU A 395 18.40 -13.56 5.33
CA GLU A 395 18.45 -13.79 3.89
C GLU A 395 18.00 -12.55 3.10
N CYS A 396 16.84 -11.99 3.46
CA CYS A 396 16.20 -10.87 2.78
C CYS A 396 15.74 -9.81 3.80
N PRO A 397 16.69 -8.98 4.31
CA PRO A 397 16.43 -8.02 5.36
C PRO A 397 15.35 -7.00 4.98
N GLY A 398 14.32 -6.85 5.83
CA GLY A 398 13.26 -5.86 5.67
C GLY A 398 12.34 -6.07 4.46
N VAL A 399 12.35 -7.26 3.85
CA VAL A 399 11.57 -7.56 2.64
C VAL A 399 10.23 -8.22 2.99
N VAL A 400 10.21 -9.17 3.92
CA VAL A 400 9.04 -10.03 4.19
C VAL A 400 8.35 -9.58 5.48
N SER A 401 7.04 -9.37 5.40
CA SER A 401 6.22 -8.97 6.56
C SER A 401 6.13 -10.12 7.59
N CYS A 402 6.01 -9.77 8.87
CA CYS A 402 5.64 -10.73 9.90
C CYS A 402 4.26 -11.35 9.65
N ALA A 403 3.35 -10.61 9.02
CA ALA A 403 2.03 -11.08 8.59
C ALA A 403 2.12 -12.27 7.63
N ASP A 404 2.94 -12.18 6.59
CA ASP A 404 3.13 -13.30 5.65
C ASP A 404 3.98 -14.43 6.25
N ILE A 405 4.93 -14.13 7.13
CA ILE A 405 5.64 -15.18 7.88
C ILE A 405 4.68 -15.98 8.77
N LEU A 406 3.73 -15.31 9.42
CA LEU A 406 2.70 -15.95 10.23
C LEU A 406 1.77 -16.81 9.37
N ALA A 407 1.35 -16.33 8.19
CA ALA A 407 0.54 -17.08 7.24
C ALA A 407 1.25 -18.33 6.70
N LEU A 408 2.51 -18.20 6.26
CA LEU A 408 3.35 -19.32 5.82
C LEU A 408 3.57 -20.33 6.95
N ALA A 409 3.85 -19.84 8.16
CA ALA A 409 4.02 -20.69 9.33
C ALA A 409 2.74 -21.45 9.69
N ALA A 410 1.56 -20.82 9.54
CA ALA A 410 0.28 -21.48 9.74
C ALA A 410 0.04 -22.59 8.71
N ARG A 411 0.30 -22.35 7.41
CA ARG A 411 0.25 -23.40 6.37
C ARG A 411 1.15 -24.57 6.73
N ASP A 412 2.41 -24.30 7.07
CA ASP A 412 3.36 -25.36 7.38
C ASP A 412 2.97 -26.13 8.65
N ALA A 413 2.37 -25.45 9.63
CA ALA A 413 1.77 -26.09 10.79
C ALA A 413 0.58 -27.00 10.44
N VAL A 414 -0.29 -26.62 9.49
CA VAL A 414 -1.35 -27.50 8.98
C VAL A 414 -0.74 -28.78 8.41
N VAL A 415 0.28 -28.66 7.55
CA VAL A 415 0.96 -29.82 6.94
C VAL A 415 1.61 -30.72 8.00
N LEU A 416 2.34 -30.13 8.95
CA LEU A 416 3.04 -30.88 10.02
C LEU A 416 2.09 -31.56 10.99
N THR A 417 0.86 -31.06 11.13
CA THR A 417 -0.19 -31.66 11.97
C THR A 417 -1.07 -32.67 11.22
N GLY A 418 -0.71 -33.01 9.97
CA GLY A 418 -1.36 -34.04 9.16
C GLY A 418 -2.47 -33.52 8.24
N GLY A 419 -2.56 -32.21 8.04
CA GLY A 419 -3.46 -31.58 7.08
C GLY A 419 -2.92 -31.57 5.64
N PRO A 420 -3.70 -31.05 4.69
CA PRO A 420 -3.32 -31.01 3.28
C PRO A 420 -2.23 -29.96 3.02
N THR A 421 -1.53 -30.12 1.90
CA THR A 421 -0.69 -29.06 1.31
C THR A 421 -1.56 -28.19 0.41
N PHE A 422 -1.34 -26.88 0.48
CA PHE A 422 -1.99 -25.87 -0.32
C PHE A 422 -1.07 -24.65 -0.41
N ASP A 423 -1.21 -23.88 -1.48
CA ASP A 423 -0.46 -22.65 -1.66
C ASP A 423 -1.05 -21.53 -0.79
N VAL A 424 -0.18 -20.63 -0.33
CA VAL A 424 -0.59 -19.45 0.43
C VAL A 424 -0.30 -18.26 -0.44
N GLU A 425 -1.35 -17.52 -0.75
CA GLU A 425 -1.21 -16.23 -1.38
C GLU A 425 -0.61 -15.23 -0.37
N LEU A 426 0.38 -14.44 -0.82
CA LEU A 426 1.19 -13.53 0.01
C LEU A 426 1.03 -12.07 -0.44
N GLY A 427 1.57 -11.15 0.35
CA GLY A 427 1.44 -9.69 0.18
C GLY A 427 0.76 -8.99 1.35
N ARG A 428 0.73 -9.61 2.53
CA ARG A 428 0.18 -8.99 3.75
C ARG A 428 1.16 -7.95 4.30
N HIS A 429 0.62 -6.91 4.92
CA HIS A 429 1.41 -5.87 5.59
C HIS A 429 1.39 -6.05 7.10
N ASP A 430 2.46 -5.62 7.75
CA ASP A 430 2.55 -5.63 9.21
C ASP A 430 1.69 -4.51 9.80
N GLY A 431 0.72 -4.88 10.61
CA GLY A 431 -0.12 -3.97 11.36
C GLY A 431 0.73 -3.12 12.29
N LEU A 432 0.47 -1.82 12.33
CA LEU A 432 1.18 -0.89 13.22
C LEU A 432 0.44 -0.63 14.53
N ILE A 433 -0.79 -1.16 14.67
CA ILE A 433 -1.63 -0.98 15.85
C ILE A 433 -1.98 -2.35 16.42
N SER A 434 -1.77 -2.49 17.71
CA SER A 434 -2.22 -3.64 18.49
C SER A 434 -2.93 -3.10 19.72
N GLN A 435 -4.25 -3.26 19.79
CA GLN A 435 -5.08 -2.77 20.89
C GLN A 435 -6.03 -3.84 21.40
N ALA A 436 -6.13 -3.99 22.71
CA ALA A 436 -7.03 -4.98 23.32
C ALA A 436 -8.52 -4.70 23.03
N SER A 437 -8.90 -3.44 22.88
CA SER A 437 -10.27 -3.00 22.54
C SER A 437 -10.77 -3.61 21.23
N ARG A 438 -9.91 -3.69 20.20
CA ARG A 438 -10.22 -4.26 18.88
C ARG A 438 -10.50 -5.74 18.94
N VAL A 439 -9.92 -6.45 19.91
CA VAL A 439 -10.19 -7.88 20.14
C VAL A 439 -11.60 -8.09 20.67
N ALA A 440 -12.03 -7.30 21.64
CA ALA A 440 -13.35 -7.44 22.24
C ALA A 440 -14.50 -7.25 21.24
N GLU A 441 -14.27 -6.49 20.17
CA GLU A 441 -15.23 -6.25 19.09
C GLU A 441 -15.31 -7.39 18.06
N ASN A 442 -14.28 -8.24 18.01
CA ASN A 442 -14.02 -9.14 16.89
C ASN A 442 -13.85 -10.62 17.28
N ILE A 443 -13.33 -10.91 18.49
CA ILE A 443 -13.19 -12.27 19.02
C ILE A 443 -14.19 -12.45 20.17
N PRO A 444 -15.17 -13.36 20.03
CA PRO A 444 -16.21 -13.54 21.04
C PRO A 444 -15.68 -14.19 22.31
N ASP A 445 -16.24 -13.80 23.46
CA ASP A 445 -16.00 -14.46 24.75
C ASP A 445 -16.71 -15.82 24.84
N SER A 446 -16.45 -16.57 25.93
CA SER A 446 -16.86 -17.96 26.11
C SER A 446 -18.38 -18.25 26.19
N PHE A 447 -19.28 -17.26 26.00
CA PHE A 447 -20.73 -17.40 26.24
C PHE A 447 -21.65 -17.14 25.03
N PHE A 448 -21.16 -17.30 23.80
CA PHE A 448 -21.93 -16.91 22.62
C PHE A 448 -22.79 -18.02 22.00
N ASN A 449 -23.96 -17.64 21.49
CA ASN A 449 -24.87 -18.52 20.75
C ASN A 449 -24.61 -18.47 19.23
N LEU A 450 -25.19 -19.42 18.49
CA LEU A 450 -25.02 -19.56 17.03
C LEU A 450 -25.30 -18.28 16.23
N TYR A 451 -26.22 -17.41 16.68
CA TYR A 451 -26.56 -16.18 15.97
C TYR A 451 -25.42 -15.16 16.02
N GLN A 452 -24.76 -15.05 17.17
CA GLN A 452 -23.65 -14.12 17.34
C GLN A 452 -22.41 -14.60 16.59
N LEU A 453 -22.13 -15.92 16.58
CA LEU A 453 -21.08 -16.51 15.73
C LEU A 453 -21.35 -16.21 14.26
N LYS A 454 -22.57 -16.47 13.76
CA LYS A 454 -22.95 -16.16 12.38
C LYS A 454 -22.72 -14.68 12.05
N THR A 455 -23.10 -13.77 12.94
CA THR A 455 -22.92 -12.32 12.74
C THR A 455 -21.44 -11.93 12.60
N ILE A 456 -20.55 -12.56 13.36
CA ILE A 456 -19.10 -12.29 13.29
C ILE A 456 -18.52 -12.83 11.98
N PHE A 457 -18.86 -14.06 11.62
CA PHE A 457 -18.40 -14.65 10.35
C PHE A 457 -18.95 -13.89 9.13
N ASP A 458 -20.20 -13.45 9.15
CA ASP A 458 -20.82 -12.65 8.09
C ASP A 458 -20.15 -11.26 7.91
N LYS A 459 -19.47 -10.73 8.95
CA LYS A 459 -18.68 -9.48 8.84
C LYS A 459 -17.31 -9.68 8.18
N LYS A 460 -16.83 -10.93 8.13
CA LYS A 460 -15.48 -11.30 7.67
C LYS A 460 -15.51 -11.93 6.26
N SER A 461 -16.68 -12.34 5.79
CA SER A 461 -17.02 -12.54 4.37
C SER A 461 -17.34 -11.22 3.68
#